data_AF-A0A6J2E7W9-F1
#
_entry.id   AF-A0A6J2E7W9-F1
#
_cell.length_a   1.000
_cell.length_b   1.000
_cell.length_c   1.000
_cell.angle_alpha   90.00
_cell.angle_beta   90.00
_cell.angle_gamma   90.00
#
_symmetry.space_group_name_H-M   'P 1'
#
loop_
_entity.id
_entity.type
_entity.pdbx_description
1 polymer ?
#
loop_
_entity_poly.entity_id
_entity_poly.type
_entity_poly.pdbx_seq_one_letter_code
_entity_poly.pdbx_strand_id
1 'polypeptide(L)'
;MQWIRGGSGMLITGDSIVSAEAVWDHVTMANRELAFKAGDVIKVLDASNKDWWWGQIDDEEGWFPASFVRLWVNQEDGVEEGPSDVQNGHLDPNSDCLCLGRPLQNRDQMRANVINEIMSTERHYIKHLKDICEGYLKQCRKRRDMFSDEQLKVIFGNIEDIYRFQMGFVRDLEKQYNNDDPHLSEIGPCFLEHQDGFWIYSEYCNNHLDACMELSKLMKDSRYQHFFEACRLLQQMIDIAIDGFLLTPVQKICKYPLQLAELLKYTAQDHSDYRYVAAALAVMRNVTQQINERKRRLENIDKIAQWQASVLDWEDLIRRDILYYKGRIDMDKYEVVDIEDGRDDDFNVSMKNAFKLHNKETEEVHLFFAKKLEEKIRWLRAFREERKMVQEDEKIGFEISENQKRQAAMTVRKVPKQKGVNSARSVPPSYPPPQDPLNQGQYLVPDGIAQSQVFEFTEPKRSQSPFWQNFSRLTPFKK
;
A
#
# COMPACT_ATOMS: atom_id res chain seq x y z
N MET A 1 9.84 4.57 -32.64
CA MET A 1 8.48 4.92 -33.11
C MET A 1 7.95 3.80 -34.00
N GLN A 2 7.21 2.87 -33.40
CA GLN A 2 6.07 2.17 -33.97
C GLN A 2 5.30 1.71 -32.75
N TRP A 3 4.23 2.46 -32.45
CA TRP A 3 3.46 2.27 -31.24
C TRP A 3 2.67 0.96 -31.36
N ILE A 4 2.92 0.01 -30.46
CA ILE A 4 1.79 -0.78 -29.97
C ILE A 4 0.94 0.26 -29.25
N ARG A 5 -0.17 0.63 -29.89
CA ARG A 5 -1.26 1.34 -29.24
C ARG A 5 -1.53 0.58 -27.94
N GLY A 6 -1.11 1.15 -26.81
CA GLY A 6 -1.79 0.90 -25.56
C GLY A 6 -3.26 1.16 -25.86
N GLY A 7 -4.07 0.12 -25.73
CA GLY A 7 -5.51 0.22 -25.92
C GLY A 7 -5.99 1.45 -25.18
N SER A 8 -6.71 2.28 -25.93
CA SER A 8 -7.54 3.43 -25.57
C SER A 8 -7.38 3.96 -24.14
N GLY A 9 -7.27 5.28 -24.00
CA GLY A 9 -7.80 5.94 -22.81
C GLY A 9 -9.20 5.40 -22.59
N MET A 10 -9.34 4.50 -21.62
CA MET A 10 -10.61 3.93 -21.26
C MET A 10 -11.27 5.03 -20.45
N LEU A 11 -12.01 5.88 -21.15
CA LEU A 11 -13.18 6.48 -20.54
C LEU A 11 -13.93 5.29 -19.95
N ILE A 12 -13.88 5.16 -18.62
CA ILE A 12 -14.73 4.22 -17.89
C ILE A 12 -16.14 4.75 -18.10
N THR A 13 -16.74 4.39 -19.23
CA THR A 13 -18.16 4.59 -19.49
C THR A 13 -18.89 3.65 -18.54
N GLY A 14 -19.76 4.23 -17.70
CA GLY A 14 -20.37 3.57 -16.56
C GLY A 14 -20.94 2.19 -16.87
N ASP A 15 -20.35 1.17 -16.23
CA ASP A 15 -20.95 -0.07 -15.68
C ASP A 15 -19.94 -1.23 -15.54
N SER A 16 -18.68 -1.06 -15.97
CA SER A 16 -17.64 -2.06 -15.68
C SER A 16 -17.02 -1.81 -14.31
N ILE A 17 -17.35 -2.67 -13.33
CA ILE A 17 -16.71 -2.66 -12.01
C ILE A 17 -15.26 -3.12 -12.18
N VAL A 18 -14.30 -2.22 -11.94
CA VAL A 18 -12.88 -2.55 -11.90
C VAL A 18 -12.45 -2.68 -10.45
N SER A 19 -11.98 -3.87 -10.07
CA SER A 19 -11.41 -4.10 -8.75
C SER A 19 -9.90 -3.84 -8.78
N ALA A 20 -9.33 -3.43 -7.65
CA ALA A 20 -7.90 -3.31 -7.47
C ALA A 20 -7.49 -3.93 -6.14
N GLU A 21 -6.34 -4.58 -6.08
CA GLU A 21 -5.78 -5.12 -4.84
C GLU A 21 -4.73 -4.15 -4.28
N ALA A 22 -4.87 -3.79 -3.01
CA ALA A 22 -3.90 -2.97 -2.31
C ALA A 22 -2.54 -3.67 -2.24
N VAL A 23 -1.50 -2.99 -2.70
CA VAL A 23 -0.12 -3.48 -2.67
C VAL A 23 0.63 -2.92 -1.46
N TRP A 24 0.18 -1.77 -0.94
CA TRP A 24 0.69 -1.11 0.25
C TRP A 24 -0.44 -0.78 1.23
N ASP A 25 -0.09 -0.57 2.50
CA ASP A 25 -1.02 0.04 3.44
C ASP A 25 -1.18 1.52 3.07
N HIS A 26 -2.42 2.02 3.08
CA HIS A 26 -2.69 3.44 3.08
C HIS A 26 -3.25 3.82 4.45
N VAL A 27 -2.38 4.36 5.31
CA VAL A 27 -2.78 4.78 6.66
C VAL A 27 -3.02 6.29 6.64
N THR A 28 -4.27 6.68 6.79
CA THR A 28 -4.68 8.10 6.76
C THR A 28 -5.53 8.46 7.98
N MET A 29 -5.46 9.74 8.37
CA MET A 29 -6.34 10.35 9.38
C MET A 29 -7.32 11.35 8.74
N ALA A 30 -7.26 11.52 7.41
CA ALA A 30 -8.14 12.42 6.69
C ALA A 30 -9.48 11.72 6.41
N ASN A 31 -10.59 12.32 6.86
CA ASN A 31 -11.94 11.78 6.68
C ASN A 31 -12.40 11.62 5.21
N ARG A 32 -11.56 11.94 4.22
CA ARG A 32 -11.86 11.84 2.78
C ARG A 32 -10.94 10.88 2.04
N GLU A 33 -9.99 10.27 2.74
CA GLU A 33 -9.07 9.29 2.17
C GLU A 33 -9.46 7.89 2.66
N LEU A 34 -9.32 6.90 1.80
CA LEU A 34 -9.70 5.52 2.09
C LEU A 34 -8.53 4.79 2.75
N ALA A 35 -8.66 4.44 4.04
CA ALA A 35 -7.64 3.66 4.72
C ALA A 35 -7.74 2.17 4.36
N PHE A 36 -6.60 1.52 4.07
CA PHE A 36 -6.55 0.08 3.79
C PHE A 36 -5.19 -0.54 4.10
N LYS A 37 -5.16 -1.87 4.12
CA LYS A 37 -3.96 -2.68 4.26
C LYS A 37 -3.59 -3.36 2.94
N ALA A 38 -2.31 -3.65 2.77
CA ALA A 38 -1.85 -4.48 1.66
C ALA A 38 -2.60 -5.82 1.65
N GLY A 39 -3.15 -6.19 0.50
CA GLY A 39 -4.01 -7.35 0.26
C GLY A 39 -5.51 -7.05 0.24
N ASP A 40 -5.95 -5.87 0.69
CA ASP A 40 -7.37 -5.49 0.64
C ASP A 40 -7.83 -5.29 -0.81
N VAL A 41 -9.04 -5.76 -1.14
CA VAL A 41 -9.63 -5.57 -2.47
C VAL A 41 -10.51 -4.31 -2.45
N ILE A 42 -10.17 -3.36 -3.31
CA ILE A 42 -10.80 -2.06 -3.45
C ILE A 42 -11.64 -2.05 -4.72
N LYS A 43 -12.90 -1.66 -4.60
CA LYS A 43 -13.74 -1.38 -5.77
C LYS A 43 -13.42 0.02 -6.27
N VAL A 44 -12.85 0.15 -7.48
CA VAL A 44 -12.50 1.44 -8.06
C VAL A 44 -13.75 2.08 -8.67
N LEU A 45 -14.15 3.24 -8.15
CA LEU A 45 -15.34 3.98 -8.56
C LEU A 45 -15.01 5.10 -9.54
N ASP A 46 -13.88 5.77 -9.37
CA ASP A 46 -13.37 6.80 -10.29
C ASP A 46 -11.84 6.69 -10.42
N ALA A 47 -11.36 6.55 -11.66
CA ALA A 47 -9.94 6.53 -12.02
C ALA A 47 -9.56 7.63 -13.03
N SER A 48 -10.34 8.72 -13.08
CA SER A 48 -10.15 9.85 -14.00
C SER A 48 -8.85 10.62 -13.76
N ASN A 49 -8.36 10.62 -12.52
CA ASN A 49 -7.08 11.22 -12.14
C ASN A 49 -5.96 10.16 -12.16
N LYS A 50 -4.78 10.56 -12.63
CA LYS A 50 -3.62 9.66 -12.82
C LYS A 50 -2.99 9.17 -11.51
N ASP A 51 -3.12 9.94 -10.44
CA ASP A 51 -2.40 9.72 -9.17
C ASP A 51 -3.34 9.34 -8.01
N TRP A 52 -4.60 9.80 -8.03
CA TRP A 52 -5.58 9.59 -6.97
C TRP A 52 -6.90 9.07 -7.52
N TRP A 53 -7.36 7.94 -7.02
CA TRP A 53 -8.61 7.31 -7.43
C TRP A 53 -9.62 7.33 -6.28
N TRP A 54 -10.91 7.35 -6.62
CA TRP A 54 -11.99 7.17 -5.64
C TRP A 54 -12.39 5.70 -5.64
N GLY A 55 -12.56 5.12 -4.46
CA GLY A 55 -13.03 3.74 -4.36
C GLY A 55 -13.61 3.40 -3.03
N GLN A 56 -14.00 2.14 -2.92
CA GLN A 56 -14.79 1.61 -1.82
C GLN A 56 -14.21 0.30 -1.31
N ILE A 57 -14.18 0.17 0.02
CA ILE A 57 -13.94 -1.08 0.74
C ILE A 57 -15.09 -1.23 1.72
N ASP A 58 -15.82 -2.35 1.63
CA ASP A 58 -17.05 -2.58 2.40
C ASP A 58 -18.01 -1.37 2.29
N ASP A 59 -18.31 -0.69 3.41
CA ASP A 59 -19.21 0.48 3.49
C ASP A 59 -18.46 1.84 3.48
N GLU A 60 -17.12 1.83 3.45
CA GLU A 60 -16.30 3.05 3.51
C GLU A 60 -15.82 3.45 2.11
N GLU A 61 -15.96 4.74 1.76
CA GLU A 61 -15.51 5.32 0.50
C GLU A 61 -14.49 6.44 0.74
N GLY A 62 -13.52 6.55 -0.16
CA GLY A 62 -12.49 7.58 -0.04
C GLY A 62 -11.53 7.65 -1.21
N TRP A 63 -10.73 8.72 -1.22
CA TRP A 63 -9.62 8.88 -2.15
C TRP A 63 -8.45 7.97 -1.74
N PHE A 64 -7.82 7.32 -2.70
CA PHE A 64 -6.60 6.58 -2.47
C PHE A 64 -5.61 6.75 -3.61
N PRO A 65 -4.30 6.63 -3.34
CA PRO A 65 -3.28 6.77 -4.38
C PRO A 65 -3.29 5.56 -5.32
N ALA A 66 -3.42 5.82 -6.62
CA ALA A 66 -3.41 4.80 -7.68
C ALA A 66 -2.14 3.93 -7.66
N SER A 67 -1.02 4.51 -7.21
CA SER A 67 0.27 3.83 -7.09
C SER A 67 0.34 2.79 -5.96
N PHE A 68 -0.66 2.75 -5.07
CA PHE A 68 -0.70 1.83 -3.93
C PHE A 68 -1.52 0.58 -4.22
N VAL A 69 -2.13 0.48 -5.40
CA VAL A 69 -3.00 -0.63 -5.77
C VAL A 69 -2.59 -1.26 -7.11
N ARG A 70 -2.99 -2.50 -7.31
CA ARG A 70 -2.88 -3.24 -8.57
C ARG A 70 -4.28 -3.45 -9.14
N LEU A 71 -4.57 -2.88 -10.30
CA LEU A 71 -5.84 -3.17 -11.01
C LEU A 71 -5.95 -4.65 -11.36
N TRP A 72 -7.08 -5.24 -11.00
CA TRP A 72 -7.54 -6.52 -11.51
C TRP A 72 -8.43 -6.23 -12.72
N VAL A 73 -7.89 -6.47 -13.92
CA VAL A 73 -8.72 -6.50 -15.13
C VAL A 73 -9.28 -7.91 -15.20
N ASN A 74 -10.56 -8.08 -14.89
CA ASN A 74 -11.23 -9.36 -15.09
C ASN A 74 -11.13 -9.74 -16.57
N GLN A 75 -10.39 -10.79 -16.86
CA GLN A 75 -10.42 -11.51 -18.12
C GLN A 75 -11.08 -12.85 -17.85
N GLU A 76 -12.42 -12.87 -17.75
CA GLU A 76 -13.20 -14.11 -17.85
C GLU A 76 -14.51 -13.81 -18.59
N ASP A 77 -14.50 -14.09 -19.90
CA ASP A 77 -15.72 -14.52 -20.61
C ASP A 77 -16.19 -15.80 -19.90
N GLY A 78 -17.31 -15.69 -19.19
CA GLY A 78 -17.98 -16.85 -18.61
C GLY A 78 -18.37 -17.80 -19.72
N VAL A 79 -17.75 -18.98 -19.77
CA VAL A 79 -18.29 -20.11 -20.53
C VAL A 79 -19.48 -20.63 -19.71
N GLU A 80 -20.69 -20.36 -20.19
CA GLU A 80 -21.91 -20.96 -19.67
C GLU A 80 -21.79 -22.49 -19.72
N GLU A 81 -21.77 -23.12 -18.54
CA GLU A 81 -22.09 -24.54 -18.41
C GLU A 81 -23.61 -24.71 -18.64
N GLY A 82 -23.97 -25.15 -19.85
CA GLY A 82 -25.32 -25.63 -20.17
C GLY A 82 -25.51 -27.09 -19.73
N PRO A 83 -26.72 -27.49 -19.29
CA PRO A 83 -26.94 -28.71 -18.54
C PRO A 83 -26.92 -29.96 -19.42
N SER A 84 -26.51 -31.05 -18.77
CA SER A 84 -26.59 -32.45 -19.18
C SER A 84 -27.86 -32.85 -19.94
N ASP A 85 -27.67 -33.47 -21.12
CA ASP A 85 -28.64 -34.41 -21.69
C ASP A 85 -27.96 -35.73 -22.02
N VAL A 86 -28.52 -36.79 -21.44
CA VAL A 86 -28.11 -38.18 -21.56
C VAL A 86 -28.80 -38.76 -22.79
N GLN A 87 -28.05 -39.28 -23.77
CA GLN A 87 -28.59 -40.25 -24.73
C GLN A 87 -27.55 -41.26 -25.23
N ASN A 88 -28.01 -42.51 -25.28
CA ASN A 88 -27.26 -43.75 -25.44
C ASN A 88 -26.67 -43.96 -26.85
N GLY A 89 -25.43 -44.48 -26.88
CA GLY A 89 -25.02 -45.69 -27.61
C GLY A 89 -25.02 -45.71 -29.14
N HIS A 90 -23.82 -45.68 -29.74
CA HIS A 90 -23.38 -46.70 -30.70
C HIS A 90 -21.84 -46.71 -30.80
N LEU A 91 -21.25 -47.90 -30.65
CA LEU A 91 -19.83 -48.17 -30.92
C LEU A 91 -19.63 -48.27 -32.44
N ASP A 92 -18.59 -47.60 -32.95
CA ASP A 92 -18.03 -47.85 -34.29
C ASP A 92 -16.49 -47.90 -34.19
N PRO A 93 -15.83 -49.01 -34.55
CA PRO A 93 -14.39 -49.18 -34.39
C PRO A 93 -13.66 -48.98 -35.72
N ASN A 94 -13.46 -47.74 -36.15
CA ASN A 94 -12.42 -47.35 -37.11
C ASN A 94 -12.48 -45.84 -37.41
N SER A 95 -11.79 -45.05 -36.60
CA SER A 95 -11.28 -43.74 -37.05
C SER A 95 -10.11 -43.34 -36.17
N ASP A 96 -8.93 -43.54 -36.76
CA ASP A 96 -7.61 -42.99 -36.46
C ASP A 96 -7.53 -41.93 -35.35
N CYS A 97 -6.97 -42.38 -34.22
CA CYS A 97 -5.87 -41.76 -33.49
C CYS A 97 -5.50 -40.29 -33.84
N LEU A 98 -6.21 -39.31 -33.28
CA LEU A 98 -5.69 -37.93 -33.09
C LEU A 98 -6.33 -37.26 -31.86
N CYS A 99 -5.88 -37.62 -30.66
CA CYS A 99 -6.12 -36.84 -29.44
C CYS A 99 -4.81 -36.72 -28.66
N LEU A 100 -4.61 -35.58 -27.97
CA LEU A 100 -3.65 -35.31 -26.84
C LEU A 100 -2.56 -34.22 -27.04
N GLY A 101 -2.72 -33.25 -27.95
CA GLY A 101 -1.67 -32.24 -28.19
C GLY A 101 -1.85 -30.81 -27.61
N ARG A 102 -3.02 -30.40 -27.11
CA ARG A 102 -3.37 -28.95 -27.07
C ARG A 102 -3.53 -28.18 -25.74
N PRO A 103 -3.38 -28.73 -24.52
CA PRO A 103 -3.31 -27.89 -23.30
C PRO A 103 -1.90 -27.42 -22.91
N LEU A 104 -0.85 -28.21 -23.19
CA LEU A 104 0.51 -27.99 -22.65
C LEU A 104 1.24 -26.82 -23.32
N GLN A 105 1.17 -26.74 -24.66
CA GLN A 105 1.81 -25.66 -25.43
C GLN A 105 1.29 -24.26 -25.04
N ASN A 106 0.03 -24.16 -24.60
CA ASN A 106 -0.53 -22.90 -24.14
C ASN A 106 0.11 -22.47 -22.81
N ARG A 107 0.33 -23.39 -21.88
CA ARG A 107 0.95 -23.06 -20.58
C ARG A 107 2.42 -22.67 -20.73
N ASP A 108 3.17 -23.40 -21.55
CA ASP A 108 4.59 -23.09 -21.79
C ASP A 108 4.74 -21.75 -22.51
N GLN A 109 3.87 -21.45 -23.47
CA GLN A 109 3.81 -20.13 -24.10
C GLN A 109 3.48 -19.02 -23.09
N MET A 110 2.53 -19.25 -22.16
CA MET A 110 2.21 -18.28 -21.12
C MET A 110 3.39 -18.07 -20.16
N ARG A 111 4.10 -19.13 -19.76
CA ARG A 111 5.34 -19.01 -18.98
C ARG A 111 6.40 -18.20 -19.74
N ALA A 112 6.62 -18.48 -21.03
CA ALA A 112 7.53 -17.71 -21.87
C ALA A 112 7.14 -16.22 -21.94
N ASN A 113 5.84 -15.91 -22.05
CA ASN A 113 5.34 -14.53 -22.05
C ASN A 113 5.69 -13.81 -20.74
N VAL A 114 5.46 -14.47 -19.59
CA VAL A 114 5.80 -13.91 -18.27
C VAL A 114 7.31 -13.69 -18.12
N ILE A 115 8.15 -14.65 -18.53
CA ILE A 115 9.61 -14.50 -18.53
C ILE A 115 10.03 -13.29 -19.39
N ASN A 116 9.51 -13.19 -20.60
CA ASN A 116 9.80 -12.08 -21.50
C ASN A 116 9.37 -10.73 -20.93
N GLU A 117 8.20 -10.67 -20.28
CA GLU A 117 7.73 -9.48 -19.59
C GLU A 117 8.67 -9.09 -18.44
N ILE A 118 9.07 -10.04 -17.60
CA ILE A 118 10.04 -9.80 -16.51
C ILE A 118 11.33 -9.22 -17.09
N MET A 119 11.97 -9.91 -18.04
CA MET A 119 13.21 -9.47 -18.67
C MET A 119 13.08 -8.09 -19.32
N SER A 120 11.97 -7.84 -20.01
CA SER A 120 11.68 -6.54 -20.61
C SER A 120 11.54 -5.45 -19.54
N THR A 121 10.73 -5.67 -18.52
CA THR A 121 10.50 -4.68 -17.45
C THR A 121 11.77 -4.39 -16.65
N GLU A 122 12.64 -5.38 -16.44
CA GLU A 122 13.96 -5.19 -15.85
C GLU A 122 14.85 -4.26 -16.69
N ARG A 123 14.92 -4.50 -18.00
CA ARG A 123 15.71 -3.66 -18.94
C ARG A 123 15.20 -2.22 -19.02
N HIS A 124 13.88 -2.03 -18.96
CA HIS A 124 13.31 -0.68 -18.90
C HIS A 124 13.61 0.00 -17.56
N TYR A 125 13.46 -0.73 -16.46
CA TYR A 125 13.71 -0.21 -15.12
C TYR A 125 15.18 0.21 -14.94
N ILE A 126 16.14 -0.63 -15.33
CA ILE A 126 17.57 -0.27 -15.27
C ILE A 126 17.90 0.92 -16.18
N LYS A 127 17.22 1.06 -17.34
CA LYS A 127 17.35 2.25 -18.17
C LYS A 127 16.86 3.50 -17.44
N HIS A 128 15.71 3.43 -16.75
CA HIS A 128 15.22 4.56 -15.94
C HIS A 128 16.20 4.93 -14.83
N LEU A 129 16.76 3.95 -14.10
CA LEU A 129 17.78 4.20 -13.08
C LEU A 129 19.03 4.88 -13.67
N LYS A 130 19.48 4.41 -14.84
CA LYS A 130 20.60 5.03 -15.56
C LYS A 130 20.28 6.48 -15.92
N ASP A 131 19.10 6.74 -16.49
CA ASP A 131 18.68 8.08 -16.89
C ASP A 131 18.54 9.02 -15.68
N ILE A 132 18.09 8.53 -14.53
CA ILE A 132 18.08 9.30 -13.27
C ILE A 132 19.50 9.64 -12.82
N CYS A 133 20.39 8.66 -12.78
CA CYS A 133 21.77 8.86 -12.30
C CYS A 133 22.59 9.75 -13.25
N GLU A 134 22.52 9.52 -14.55
CA GLU A 134 23.30 10.23 -15.57
C GLU A 134 22.67 11.56 -16.00
N GLY A 135 21.34 11.58 -16.12
CA GLY A 135 20.58 12.73 -16.62
C GLY A 135 20.28 13.77 -15.54
N TYR A 136 19.91 13.34 -14.33
CA TYR A 136 19.61 14.26 -13.22
C TYR A 136 20.77 14.38 -12.24
N LEU A 137 21.07 13.32 -11.49
CA LEU A 137 21.99 13.37 -10.33
C LEU A 137 23.37 13.90 -10.72
N LYS A 138 23.93 13.43 -11.85
CA LYS A 138 25.21 13.89 -12.37
C LYS A 138 25.21 15.39 -12.73
N GLN A 139 24.09 15.91 -13.25
CA GLN A 139 23.99 17.34 -13.58
C GLN A 139 23.78 18.19 -12.32
N CYS A 140 22.96 17.73 -11.37
CA CYS A 140 22.78 18.40 -10.09
C CYS A 140 24.10 18.53 -9.32
N ARG A 141 24.93 17.47 -9.31
CA ARG A 141 26.28 17.49 -8.72
C ARG A 141 27.23 18.51 -9.35
N LYS A 142 27.07 18.84 -10.63
CA LYS A 142 27.86 19.88 -11.30
C LYS A 142 27.42 21.29 -10.92
N ARG A 143 26.14 21.47 -10.58
CA ARG A 143 25.54 22.76 -10.22
C ARG A 143 25.55 22.98 -8.71
N ARG A 144 26.76 23.11 -8.15
CA ARG A 144 26.97 23.43 -6.71
C ARG A 144 26.37 24.77 -6.27
N ASP A 145 26.11 25.65 -7.24
CA ASP A 145 25.41 26.91 -7.05
C ASP A 145 23.89 26.74 -6.84
N MET A 146 23.31 25.62 -7.27
CA MET A 146 21.89 25.31 -7.14
C MET A 146 21.60 24.21 -6.11
N PHE A 147 22.48 23.22 -5.98
CA PHE A 147 22.25 22.07 -5.11
C PHE A 147 23.36 21.89 -4.09
N SER A 148 22.99 21.92 -2.82
CA SER A 148 23.86 21.48 -1.72
C SER A 148 23.94 19.95 -1.66
N ASP A 149 25.02 19.41 -1.07
CA ASP A 149 25.16 17.95 -0.92
C ASP A 149 24.06 17.34 -0.03
N GLU A 150 23.55 18.09 0.95
CA GLU A 150 22.41 17.65 1.77
C GLU A 150 21.13 17.53 0.93
N GLN A 151 20.82 18.51 0.07
CA GLN A 151 19.67 18.42 -0.83
C GLN A 151 19.79 17.26 -1.80
N LEU A 152 20.99 16.99 -2.32
CA LEU A 152 21.22 15.83 -3.19
C LEU A 152 20.95 14.52 -2.45
N LYS A 153 21.40 14.42 -1.20
CA LYS A 153 21.15 13.26 -0.35
C LYS A 153 19.66 13.06 -0.07
N VAL A 154 18.93 14.13 0.25
CA VAL A 154 17.49 14.08 0.50
C VAL A 154 16.71 13.69 -0.77
N ILE A 155 17.00 14.31 -1.91
CA ILE A 155 16.23 14.09 -3.15
C ILE A 155 16.51 12.72 -3.76
N PHE A 156 17.77 12.30 -3.81
CA PHE A 156 18.17 11.10 -4.55
C PHE A 156 18.45 9.89 -3.65
N GLY A 157 18.67 10.08 -2.35
CA GLY A 157 18.95 9.00 -1.41
C GLY A 157 20.11 8.11 -1.89
N ASN A 158 19.90 6.79 -1.81
CA ASN A 158 20.82 5.75 -2.25
C ASN A 158 20.50 5.23 -3.67
N ILE A 159 19.91 6.05 -4.56
CA ILE A 159 19.51 5.62 -5.92
C ILE A 159 20.68 5.07 -6.76
N GLU A 160 21.90 5.57 -6.55
CA GLU A 160 23.09 5.04 -7.25
C GLU A 160 23.43 3.61 -6.80
N ASP A 161 23.21 3.29 -5.53
CA ASP A 161 23.45 1.95 -5.01
C ASP A 161 22.39 0.98 -5.52
N ILE A 162 21.12 1.42 -5.61
CA ILE A 162 20.06 0.67 -6.30
C ILE A 162 20.46 0.41 -7.75
N TYR A 163 20.95 1.41 -8.48
CA TYR A 163 21.39 1.24 -9.86
C TYR A 163 22.52 0.21 -9.99
N ARG A 164 23.55 0.28 -9.12
CA ARG A 164 24.66 -0.70 -9.11
C ARG A 164 24.18 -2.11 -8.81
N PHE A 165 23.31 -2.27 -7.81
CA PHE A 165 22.69 -3.56 -7.49
C PHE A 165 21.92 -4.11 -8.70
N GLN A 166 21.07 -3.27 -9.30
CA GLN A 166 20.22 -3.64 -10.42
C GLN A 166 21.06 -4.07 -11.64
N MET A 167 22.20 -3.45 -11.90
CA MET A 167 23.14 -3.88 -12.95
C MET A 167 23.61 -5.32 -12.76
N GLY A 168 23.95 -5.72 -11.53
CA GLY A 168 24.33 -7.09 -11.20
C GLY A 168 23.16 -8.06 -11.39
N PHE A 169 22.01 -7.69 -10.83
CA PHE A 169 20.80 -8.51 -10.88
C PHE A 169 20.33 -8.78 -12.32
N VAL A 170 20.23 -7.74 -13.16
CA VAL A 170 19.82 -7.88 -14.57
C VAL A 170 20.83 -8.71 -15.36
N ARG A 171 22.13 -8.52 -15.14
CA ARG A 171 23.17 -9.32 -15.81
C ARG A 171 22.99 -10.81 -15.49
N ASP A 172 22.68 -11.15 -14.24
CA ASP A 172 22.57 -12.55 -13.83
C ASP A 172 21.22 -13.15 -14.28
N LEU A 173 20.15 -12.36 -14.36
CA LEU A 173 18.91 -12.76 -15.05
C LEU A 173 19.13 -13.04 -16.55
N GLU A 174 19.89 -12.18 -17.24
CA GLU A 174 20.18 -12.33 -18.67
C GLU A 174 21.02 -13.57 -18.97
N LYS A 175 21.87 -14.02 -18.02
CA LYS A 175 22.60 -15.29 -18.14
C LYS A 175 21.68 -16.51 -18.02
N GLN A 176 20.65 -16.43 -17.18
CA GLN A 176 19.68 -17.52 -16.98
C GLN A 176 18.60 -17.60 -18.05
N TYR A 177 18.50 -16.59 -18.91
CA TYR A 177 17.53 -16.55 -20.00
C TYR A 177 17.91 -17.54 -21.11
N ASN A 178 17.03 -18.49 -21.38
CA ASN A 178 17.20 -19.44 -22.48
C ASN A 178 16.67 -18.83 -23.78
N ASN A 179 17.55 -18.61 -24.77
CA ASN A 179 17.21 -17.99 -26.04
C ASN A 179 16.45 -18.93 -26.99
N ASP A 180 16.73 -20.23 -26.92
CA ASP A 180 16.10 -21.24 -27.78
C ASP A 180 14.69 -21.54 -27.28
N ASP A 181 14.55 -21.71 -25.96
CA ASP A 181 13.31 -22.06 -25.29
C ASP A 181 13.06 -21.16 -24.06
N PRO A 182 12.47 -19.95 -24.24
CA PRO A 182 12.31 -18.98 -23.15
C PRO A 182 11.54 -19.50 -21.93
N HIS A 183 10.60 -20.43 -22.14
CA HIS A 183 9.84 -21.07 -21.07
C HIS A 183 10.70 -21.95 -20.14
N LEU A 184 11.86 -22.42 -20.60
CA LEU A 184 12.82 -23.21 -19.80
C LEU A 184 13.79 -22.34 -19.00
N SER A 185 13.69 -21.00 -19.07
CA SER A 185 14.55 -20.11 -18.29
C SER A 185 14.38 -20.35 -16.78
N GLU A 186 15.49 -20.39 -16.04
CA GLU A 186 15.52 -20.68 -14.60
C GLU A 186 15.92 -19.43 -13.81
N ILE A 187 14.96 -18.55 -13.56
CA ILE A 187 15.22 -17.23 -12.97
C ILE A 187 14.95 -17.18 -11.46
N GLY A 188 14.30 -18.19 -10.87
CA GLY A 188 14.06 -18.28 -9.44
C GLY A 188 15.35 -18.15 -8.61
N PRO A 189 16.45 -18.85 -8.94
CA PRO A 189 17.72 -18.74 -8.24
C PRO A 189 18.30 -17.32 -8.20
N CYS A 190 18.15 -16.51 -9.27
CA CYS A 190 18.67 -15.14 -9.30
C CYS A 190 18.10 -14.27 -8.17
N PHE A 191 16.81 -14.40 -7.89
CA PHE A 191 16.16 -13.66 -6.80
C PHE A 191 16.65 -14.11 -5.42
N LEU A 192 16.89 -15.40 -5.25
CA LEU A 192 17.36 -15.97 -3.99
C LEU A 192 18.81 -15.57 -3.69
N GLU A 193 19.68 -15.59 -4.69
CA GLU A 193 21.08 -15.17 -4.56
C GLU A 193 21.20 -13.67 -4.22
N HIS A 194 20.26 -12.86 -4.70
CA HIS A 194 20.26 -11.41 -4.52
C HIS A 194 19.36 -10.93 -3.38
N GLN A 195 18.78 -11.83 -2.57
CA GLN A 195 17.74 -11.51 -1.58
C GLN A 195 18.13 -10.39 -0.60
N ASP A 196 19.35 -10.46 -0.05
CA ASP A 196 19.86 -9.48 0.90
C ASP A 196 20.10 -8.12 0.24
N GLY A 197 20.46 -8.13 -1.05
CA GLY A 197 20.70 -6.92 -1.83
C GLY A 197 19.43 -6.08 -2.02
N PHE A 198 18.24 -6.69 -2.04
CA PHE A 198 16.99 -5.94 -2.10
C PHE A 198 16.71 -5.09 -0.84
N TRP A 199 17.42 -5.33 0.27
CA TRP A 199 17.22 -4.55 1.50
C TRP A 199 17.56 -3.07 1.35
N ILE A 200 18.42 -2.69 0.39
CA ILE A 200 18.75 -1.28 0.12
C ILE A 200 17.53 -0.45 -0.30
N TYR A 201 16.48 -1.09 -0.83
CA TYR A 201 15.20 -0.43 -1.15
C TYR A 201 14.47 0.06 0.11
N SER A 202 14.74 -0.53 1.28
CA SER A 202 14.19 -0.12 2.56
C SER A 202 14.58 1.32 2.89
N GLU A 203 15.87 1.65 2.79
CA GLU A 203 16.37 3.02 2.96
C GLU A 203 15.72 3.99 1.98
N TYR A 204 15.64 3.60 0.70
CA TYR A 204 15.04 4.43 -0.34
C TYR A 204 13.57 4.75 -0.07
N CYS A 205 12.78 3.73 0.28
CA CYS A 205 11.34 3.90 0.54
C CYS A 205 11.07 4.76 1.78
N ASN A 206 11.92 4.66 2.82
CA ASN A 206 11.79 5.47 4.04
C ASN A 206 12.05 6.96 3.76
N ASN A 207 13.01 7.27 2.90
CA ASN A 207 13.41 8.66 2.61
C ASN A 207 12.60 9.29 1.45
N HIS A 208 11.83 8.49 0.70
CA HIS A 208 11.14 8.96 -0.51
C HIS A 208 10.15 10.10 -0.25
N LEU A 209 9.47 10.11 0.90
CA LEU A 209 8.53 11.19 1.24
C LEU A 209 9.26 12.53 1.41
N ASP A 210 10.42 12.54 2.07
CA ASP A 210 11.25 13.74 2.23
C ASP A 210 11.78 14.24 0.88
N ALA A 211 12.13 13.33 -0.03
CA ALA A 211 12.49 13.67 -1.41
C ALA A 211 11.35 14.40 -2.14
N CYS A 212 10.12 13.90 -2.03
CA CYS A 212 8.92 14.54 -2.61
C CYS A 212 8.70 15.94 -2.03
N MET A 213 8.90 16.13 -0.72
CA MET A 213 8.75 17.43 -0.06
C MET A 213 9.79 18.45 -0.53
N GLU A 214 11.07 18.06 -0.58
CA GLU A 214 12.14 18.96 -1.05
C GLU A 214 11.97 19.28 -2.55
N LEU A 215 11.60 18.31 -3.39
CA LEU A 215 11.28 18.56 -4.79
C LEU A 215 10.12 19.53 -4.95
N SER A 216 9.02 19.32 -4.23
CA SER A 216 7.86 20.22 -4.26
C SER A 216 8.22 21.66 -3.87
N LYS A 217 9.16 21.83 -2.94
CA LYS A 217 9.69 23.13 -2.55
C LYS A 217 10.57 23.76 -3.62
N LEU A 218 11.49 22.99 -4.22
CA LEU A 218 12.35 23.47 -5.30
C LEU A 218 11.56 23.84 -6.55
N MET A 219 10.53 23.06 -6.87
CA MET A 219 9.64 23.30 -8.01
C MET A 219 8.82 24.59 -7.90
N LYS A 220 8.85 25.31 -6.76
CA LYS A 220 8.26 26.66 -6.67
C LYS A 220 9.13 27.73 -7.34
N ASP A 221 10.43 27.48 -7.53
CA ASP A 221 11.35 28.38 -8.21
C ASP A 221 11.53 27.93 -9.67
N SER A 222 11.23 28.83 -10.60
CA SER A 222 11.28 28.56 -12.04
C SER A 222 12.67 28.13 -12.51
N ARG A 223 13.75 28.51 -11.82
CA ARG A 223 15.11 28.07 -12.17
C ARG A 223 15.26 26.55 -12.09
N TYR A 224 14.66 25.92 -11.07
CA TYR A 224 14.71 24.46 -10.90
C TYR A 224 13.78 23.76 -11.88
N GLN A 225 12.60 24.34 -12.16
CA GLN A 225 11.68 23.80 -13.18
C GLN A 225 12.38 23.71 -14.55
N HIS A 226 12.96 24.81 -15.04
CA HIS A 226 13.69 24.83 -16.31
C HIS A 226 14.91 23.91 -16.28
N PHE A 227 15.62 23.84 -15.16
CA PHE A 227 16.78 22.96 -15.02
C PHE A 227 16.39 21.48 -15.13
N PHE A 228 15.36 21.03 -14.41
CA PHE A 228 14.91 19.65 -14.47
C PHE A 228 14.30 19.30 -15.83
N GLU A 229 13.57 20.23 -16.46
CA GLU A 229 13.05 20.03 -17.82
C GLU A 229 14.19 19.92 -18.84
N ALA A 230 15.23 20.76 -18.74
CA ALA A 230 16.40 20.65 -19.60
C ALA A 230 17.12 19.30 -19.42
N CYS A 231 17.28 18.83 -18.18
CA CYS A 231 17.83 17.50 -17.91
C CYS A 231 16.99 16.38 -18.55
N ARG A 232 15.65 16.48 -18.45
CA ARG A 232 14.71 15.53 -19.05
C ARG A 232 14.85 15.43 -20.56
N LEU A 233 14.85 16.58 -21.23
CA LEU A 233 14.95 16.68 -22.68
C LEU A 233 16.31 16.19 -23.21
N LEU A 234 17.41 16.56 -22.55
CA LEU A 234 18.76 16.13 -22.95
C LEU A 234 18.95 14.62 -22.86
N GLN A 235 18.35 13.97 -21.85
CA GLN A 235 18.39 12.52 -21.69
C GLN A 235 17.31 11.79 -22.51
N GLN A 236 16.48 12.53 -23.27
CA GLN A 236 15.39 12.01 -24.09
C GLN A 236 14.40 11.16 -23.29
N MET A 237 14.12 11.59 -22.06
CA MET A 237 13.16 10.93 -21.20
C MET A 237 11.72 11.25 -21.62
N ILE A 238 10.80 10.32 -21.37
CA ILE A 238 9.36 10.54 -21.56
C ILE A 238 8.87 11.71 -20.70
N ASP A 239 7.70 12.25 -21.03
CA ASP A 239 7.12 13.43 -20.37
C ASP A 239 6.52 13.09 -19.00
N ILE A 240 7.40 12.64 -18.11
CA ILE A 240 7.16 12.38 -16.70
C ILE A 240 8.13 13.28 -15.94
N ALA A 241 7.62 13.98 -14.92
CA ALA A 241 8.44 14.81 -14.06
C ALA A 241 9.39 13.95 -13.19
N ILE A 242 10.42 14.59 -12.64
CA ILE A 242 11.49 13.89 -11.90
C ILE A 242 10.95 13.09 -10.70
N ASP A 243 9.92 13.58 -10.01
CA ASP A 243 9.24 12.90 -8.91
C ASP A 243 8.64 11.55 -9.35
N GLY A 244 8.00 11.50 -10.52
CA GLY A 244 7.48 10.27 -11.11
C GLY A 244 8.59 9.25 -11.40
N PHE A 245 9.75 9.68 -11.86
CA PHE A 245 10.91 8.80 -12.06
C PHE A 245 11.47 8.27 -10.73
N LEU A 246 11.55 9.11 -9.70
CA LEU A 246 12.01 8.71 -8.36
C LEU A 246 11.01 7.78 -7.65
N LEU A 247 9.77 7.70 -8.09
CA LEU A 247 8.80 6.72 -7.58
C LEU A 247 9.05 5.31 -8.13
N THR A 248 9.78 5.16 -9.25
CA THR A 248 9.94 3.88 -9.93
C THR A 248 10.59 2.76 -9.09
N PRO A 249 11.59 3.00 -8.20
CA PRO A 249 12.12 1.95 -7.34
C PRO A 249 11.10 1.45 -6.31
N VAL A 250 10.29 2.35 -5.75
CA VAL A 250 9.20 2.03 -4.81
C VAL A 250 8.15 1.17 -5.50
N GLN A 251 7.80 1.49 -6.75
CA GLN A 251 6.89 0.67 -7.55
C GLN A 251 7.51 -0.69 -7.90
N LYS A 252 8.80 -0.72 -8.23
CA LYS A 252 9.44 -1.94 -8.72
C LYS A 252 9.54 -3.03 -7.66
N ILE A 253 9.94 -2.67 -6.44
CA ILE A 253 10.06 -3.63 -5.33
C ILE A 253 8.73 -4.33 -5.01
N CYS A 254 7.61 -3.71 -5.37
CA CYS A 254 6.25 -4.23 -5.16
C CYS A 254 5.73 -5.08 -6.31
N LYS A 255 6.30 -4.90 -7.50
CA LYS A 255 5.91 -5.68 -8.68
C LYS A 255 6.51 -7.09 -8.65
N TYR A 256 7.65 -7.30 -8.00
CA TYR A 256 8.30 -8.61 -7.96
C TYR A 256 7.42 -9.74 -7.41
N PRO A 257 6.73 -9.61 -6.25
CA PRO A 257 5.80 -10.65 -5.81
C PRO A 257 4.70 -10.97 -6.82
N LEU A 258 4.18 -9.96 -7.51
CA LEU A 258 3.10 -10.11 -8.48
C LEU A 258 3.58 -10.86 -9.73
N GLN A 259 4.77 -10.49 -10.23
CA GLN A 259 5.40 -11.12 -11.39
C GLN A 259 5.81 -12.57 -11.09
N LEU A 260 6.36 -12.84 -9.90
CA LEU A 260 6.74 -14.20 -9.48
C LEU A 260 5.52 -15.10 -9.21
N ALA A 261 4.42 -14.53 -8.71
CA ALA A 261 3.17 -15.27 -8.54
C ALA A 261 2.57 -15.68 -9.90
N GLU A 262 2.55 -14.76 -10.87
CA GLU A 262 2.09 -15.08 -12.24
C GLU A 262 3.01 -16.09 -12.92
N LEU A 263 4.32 -16.00 -12.70
CA LEU A 263 5.27 -17.00 -13.20
C LEU A 263 4.96 -18.38 -12.61
N LEU A 264 4.81 -18.46 -11.29
CA LEU A 264 4.53 -19.71 -10.58
C LEU A 264 3.23 -20.38 -11.07
N LYS A 265 2.19 -19.58 -11.39
CA LYS A 265 0.90 -20.05 -11.93
C LYS A 265 1.08 -20.90 -13.20
N TYR A 266 2.00 -20.53 -14.08
CA TYR A 266 2.29 -21.26 -15.32
C TYR A 266 3.53 -22.15 -15.24
N THR A 267 4.03 -22.43 -14.03
CA THR A 267 5.18 -23.32 -13.82
C THR A 267 4.71 -24.69 -13.33
N ALA A 268 5.09 -25.74 -14.06
CA ALA A 268 4.78 -27.11 -13.69
C ALA A 268 5.51 -27.53 -12.40
N GLN A 269 4.92 -28.38 -11.56
CA GLN A 269 5.56 -28.82 -10.30
C GLN A 269 6.85 -29.63 -10.52
N ASP A 270 6.96 -30.28 -11.67
CA ASP A 270 8.12 -31.04 -12.14
C ASP A 270 9.14 -30.17 -12.90
N HIS A 271 8.81 -28.91 -13.20
CA HIS A 271 9.77 -27.96 -13.76
C HIS A 271 10.88 -27.70 -12.75
N SER A 272 12.13 -27.73 -13.21
CA SER A 272 13.34 -27.54 -12.39
C SER A 272 13.31 -26.24 -11.56
N ASP A 273 12.85 -25.15 -12.17
CA ASP A 273 12.68 -23.83 -11.54
C ASP A 273 11.51 -23.72 -10.53
N TYR A 274 10.57 -24.68 -10.46
CA TYR A 274 9.32 -24.52 -9.68
C TYR A 274 9.56 -24.18 -8.20
N ARG A 275 10.41 -24.96 -7.54
CA ARG A 275 10.72 -24.77 -6.12
C ARG A 275 11.47 -23.47 -5.87
N TYR A 276 12.31 -23.05 -6.81
CA TYR A 276 13.06 -21.82 -6.73
C TYR A 276 12.16 -20.59 -6.92
N VAL A 277 11.23 -20.62 -7.88
CA VAL A 277 10.24 -19.54 -8.07
C VAL A 277 9.32 -19.44 -6.85
N ALA A 278 8.85 -20.55 -6.30
CA ALA A 278 8.03 -20.56 -5.09
C ALA A 278 8.77 -19.95 -3.88
N ALA A 279 10.04 -20.31 -3.69
CA ALA A 279 10.89 -19.74 -2.65
C ALA A 279 11.16 -18.25 -2.88
N ALA A 280 11.48 -17.84 -4.12
CA ALA A 280 11.71 -16.45 -4.49
C ALA A 280 10.46 -15.60 -4.24
N LEU A 281 9.27 -16.10 -4.56
CA LEU A 281 8.00 -15.42 -4.26
C LEU A 281 7.84 -15.18 -2.75
N ALA A 282 8.11 -16.18 -1.92
CA ALA A 282 8.02 -16.05 -0.47
C ALA A 282 9.03 -15.01 0.07
N VAL A 283 10.27 -15.06 -0.42
CA VAL A 283 11.32 -14.09 -0.07
C VAL A 283 10.93 -12.68 -0.48
N MET A 284 10.48 -12.46 -1.71
CA MET A 284 10.12 -11.12 -2.18
C MET A 284 8.88 -10.57 -1.47
N ARG A 285 7.88 -11.41 -1.16
CA ARG A 285 6.75 -11.00 -0.29
C ARG A 285 7.25 -10.53 1.07
N ASN A 286 8.17 -11.27 1.68
CA ASN A 286 8.75 -10.90 2.95
C ASN A 286 9.55 -9.59 2.87
N VAL A 287 10.34 -9.38 1.81
CA VAL A 287 11.07 -8.12 1.59
C VAL A 287 10.10 -6.94 1.48
N THR A 288 9.07 -7.01 0.63
CA THR A 288 8.08 -5.94 0.48
C THR A 288 7.33 -5.68 1.79
N GLN A 289 6.91 -6.73 2.50
CA GLN A 289 6.23 -6.61 3.79
C GLN A 289 7.10 -5.93 4.84
N GLN A 290 8.39 -6.30 4.94
CA GLN A 290 9.31 -5.68 5.90
C GLN A 290 9.58 -4.22 5.58
N ILE A 291 9.70 -3.85 4.30
CA ILE A 291 9.84 -2.46 3.88
C ILE A 291 8.58 -1.66 4.27
N ASN A 292 7.38 -2.22 4.02
CA ASN A 292 6.11 -1.59 4.41
C ASN A 292 6.03 -1.39 5.92
N GLU A 293 6.34 -2.45 6.67
CA GLU A 293 6.29 -2.44 8.13
C GLU A 293 7.26 -1.41 8.71
N ARG A 294 8.49 -1.35 8.17
CA ARG A 294 9.50 -0.39 8.63
C ARG A 294 9.04 1.05 8.40
N LYS A 295 8.49 1.34 7.21
CA LYS A 295 7.94 2.67 6.91
C LYS A 295 6.78 3.00 7.86
N ARG A 296 5.85 2.06 8.05
CA ARG A 296 4.72 2.20 8.98
C ARG A 296 5.17 2.45 10.41
N ARG A 297 6.20 1.73 10.89
CA ARG A 297 6.78 1.94 12.23
C ARG A 297 7.32 3.35 12.38
N LEU A 298 8.08 3.85 11.39
CA LEU A 298 8.62 5.21 11.42
C LEU A 298 7.52 6.27 11.46
N GLU A 299 6.46 6.14 10.65
CA GLU A 299 5.30 7.04 10.68
C GLU A 299 4.51 6.95 12.00
N ASN A 300 4.48 5.77 12.63
CA ASN A 300 3.78 5.57 13.89
C ASN A 300 4.51 6.17 15.11
N ILE A 301 5.82 6.44 15.03
CA ILE A 301 6.56 7.07 16.14
C ILE A 301 5.93 8.42 16.50
N ASP A 302 5.62 9.26 15.50
CA ASP A 302 4.97 10.55 15.72
C ASP A 302 3.56 10.40 16.30
N LYS A 303 2.80 9.40 15.84
CA LYS A 303 1.46 9.09 16.33
C LYS A 303 1.48 8.62 17.79
N ILE A 304 2.44 7.77 18.17
CA ILE A 304 2.63 7.31 19.55
C ILE A 304 2.98 8.50 20.46
N ALA A 305 3.86 9.40 20.02
CA ALA A 305 4.21 10.59 20.78
C ALA A 305 3.00 11.52 20.99
N GLN A 306 2.17 11.72 19.96
CA GLN A 306 0.92 12.48 20.06
C GLN A 306 -0.10 11.81 20.97
N TRP A 307 -0.27 10.49 20.84
CA TRP A 307 -1.15 9.71 21.71
C TRP A 307 -0.70 9.82 23.17
N GLN A 308 0.59 9.63 23.47
CA GLN A 308 1.13 9.76 24.83
C GLN A 308 0.86 11.15 25.42
N ALA A 309 0.95 12.21 24.61
CA ALA A 309 0.64 13.57 25.05
C ALA A 309 -0.86 13.82 25.31
N SER A 310 -1.74 13.02 24.70
CA SER A 310 -3.19 13.08 24.92
C SER A 310 -3.65 12.33 26.19
N VAL A 311 -2.83 11.39 26.68
CA VAL A 311 -3.09 10.67 27.92
C VAL A 311 -2.84 11.63 29.09
N LEU A 312 -3.90 11.94 29.84
CA LEU A 312 -3.81 12.86 30.97
C LEU A 312 -3.22 12.16 32.20
N ASP A 313 -2.45 12.93 32.98
CA ASP A 313 -2.16 12.57 34.37
C ASP A 313 -3.46 12.64 35.18
N TRP A 314 -3.62 11.71 36.12
CA TRP A 314 -4.83 11.50 36.92
C TRP A 314 -5.34 12.80 37.53
N GLU A 315 -6.41 13.38 36.95
CA GLU A 315 -7.33 14.31 37.61
C GLU A 315 -8.62 14.45 36.75
N ASP A 316 -9.76 14.24 37.42
CA ASP A 316 -11.16 14.30 36.97
C ASP A 316 -11.67 13.25 35.97
N LEU A 317 -12.42 12.29 36.52
CA LEU A 317 -13.16 11.23 35.82
C LEU A 317 -14.44 11.75 35.13
N ILE A 318 -14.82 11.01 34.09
CA ILE A 318 -16.11 11.00 33.37
C ILE A 318 -16.05 11.68 31.99
N ARG A 319 -15.27 11.08 31.08
CA ARG A 319 -15.45 11.19 29.62
C ARG A 319 -14.92 9.91 28.96
N ARG A 320 -15.70 9.28 28.07
CA ARG A 320 -15.36 7.97 27.44
C ARG A 320 -14.21 8.05 26.43
N ASP A 321 -13.90 9.26 25.99
CA ASP A 321 -12.85 9.65 25.06
C ASP A 321 -11.53 10.04 25.75
N ILE A 322 -11.48 10.04 27.08
CA ILE A 322 -10.28 10.36 27.87
C ILE A 322 -9.65 9.07 28.40
N LEU A 323 -8.37 8.87 28.07
CA LEU A 323 -7.54 7.78 28.60
C LEU A 323 -6.70 8.28 29.77
N TYR A 324 -6.63 7.49 30.84
CA TYR A 324 -5.80 7.75 32.01
C TYR A 324 -4.71 6.70 32.12
N TYR A 325 -3.47 7.14 32.32
CA TYR A 325 -2.36 6.23 32.49
C TYR A 325 -2.47 5.48 33.83
N LYS A 326 -2.35 4.14 33.79
CA LYS A 326 -2.46 3.26 34.96
C LYS A 326 -1.20 2.43 35.24
N GLY A 327 -0.17 2.56 34.41
CA GLY A 327 1.05 1.78 34.51
C GLY A 327 1.46 1.17 33.17
N ARG A 328 2.58 0.45 33.18
CA ARG A 328 3.13 -0.29 32.05
C ARG A 328 3.81 -1.57 32.55
N ILE A 329 3.83 -2.59 31.69
CA ILE A 329 4.51 -3.86 31.95
C ILE A 329 5.71 -3.93 31.00
N ASP A 330 6.87 -4.28 31.56
CA ASP A 330 8.12 -4.48 30.83
C ASP A 330 8.15 -5.92 30.28
N MET A 331 7.73 -6.10 29.03
CA MET A 331 7.52 -7.42 28.43
C MET A 331 8.81 -8.26 28.32
N ASP A 332 10.01 -7.65 28.42
CA ASP A 332 11.27 -8.39 28.38
C ASP A 332 11.44 -9.31 29.60
N LYS A 333 10.83 -8.93 30.72
CA LYS A 333 10.88 -9.67 31.99
C LYS A 333 9.75 -10.68 32.13
N TYR A 334 8.81 -10.73 31.20
CA TYR A 334 7.61 -11.56 31.32
C TYR A 334 7.49 -12.60 30.21
N GLU A 335 6.80 -13.69 30.53
CA GLU A 335 6.39 -14.75 29.61
C GLU A 335 4.87 -14.86 29.59
N VAL A 336 4.34 -15.16 28.40
CA VAL A 336 2.89 -15.31 28.20
C VAL A 336 2.51 -16.77 28.35
N VAL A 337 1.65 -17.05 29.33
CA VAL A 337 1.12 -18.39 29.59
C VAL A 337 -0.34 -18.42 29.16
N ASP A 338 -0.64 -19.26 28.17
CA ASP A 338 -2.02 -19.52 27.73
C ASP A 338 -2.70 -20.44 28.76
N ILE A 339 -3.89 -20.05 29.22
CA ILE A 339 -4.62 -20.74 30.27
C ILE A 339 -5.97 -21.25 29.75
N GLU A 340 -6.24 -22.52 29.98
CA GLU A 340 -7.52 -23.14 29.61
C GLU A 340 -8.68 -22.66 30.49
N ASP A 341 -9.88 -22.70 29.94
CA ASP A 341 -11.09 -22.35 30.69
C ASP A 341 -11.31 -23.35 31.83
N GLY A 342 -11.63 -22.85 33.01
CA GLY A 342 -11.73 -23.71 34.19
C GLY A 342 -11.67 -22.92 35.50
N ARG A 343 -10.95 -23.48 36.48
CA ARG A 343 -10.67 -22.82 37.75
C ARG A 343 -9.17 -22.66 37.89
N ASP A 344 -8.75 -21.47 38.30
CA ASP A 344 -7.35 -21.19 38.57
C ASP A 344 -7.01 -21.60 39.99
N ASP A 345 -5.93 -22.36 40.16
CA ASP A 345 -5.49 -22.79 41.49
C ASP A 345 -4.71 -21.68 42.23
N ASP A 346 -4.00 -20.80 41.52
CA ASP A 346 -3.19 -19.73 42.13
C ASP A 346 -4.05 -18.57 42.64
N PHE A 347 -5.08 -18.19 41.87
CA PHE A 347 -5.96 -17.08 42.20
C PHE A 347 -7.31 -17.53 42.79
N ASN A 348 -7.63 -18.82 42.71
CA ASN A 348 -8.91 -19.38 43.14
C ASN A 348 -10.13 -18.72 42.46
N VAL A 349 -10.00 -18.36 41.17
CA VAL A 349 -11.04 -17.70 40.36
C VAL A 349 -11.44 -18.58 39.19
N SER A 350 -12.70 -18.53 38.77
CA SER A 350 -13.15 -19.18 37.53
C SER A 350 -12.65 -18.40 36.32
N MET A 351 -11.99 -19.09 35.40
CA MET A 351 -11.39 -18.51 34.22
C MET A 351 -12.17 -18.86 32.97
N LYS A 352 -12.44 -17.83 32.17
CA LYS A 352 -12.98 -17.96 30.82
C LYS A 352 -12.26 -16.97 29.91
N ASN A 353 -11.73 -17.46 28.79
CA ASN A 353 -10.92 -16.67 27.85
C ASN A 353 -9.75 -15.94 28.54
N ALA A 354 -9.06 -16.61 29.46
CA ALA A 354 -7.98 -16.01 30.25
C ALA A 354 -6.58 -16.37 29.72
N PHE A 355 -5.59 -15.54 30.09
CA PHE A 355 -4.16 -15.81 29.93
C PHE A 355 -3.38 -15.11 31.07
N LYS A 356 -2.17 -15.58 31.37
CA LYS A 356 -1.31 -15.03 32.41
C LYS A 356 -0.02 -14.44 31.83
N LEU A 357 0.51 -13.41 32.49
CA LEU A 357 1.88 -12.96 32.33
C LEU A 357 2.66 -13.34 33.58
N HIS A 358 3.69 -14.16 33.42
CA HIS A 358 4.55 -14.60 34.52
C HIS A 358 5.93 -13.96 34.39
N ASN A 359 6.44 -13.37 35.47
CA ASN A 359 7.79 -12.83 35.48
C ASN A 359 8.82 -13.97 35.44
N LYS A 360 9.90 -13.77 34.69
CA LYS A 360 10.97 -14.78 34.49
C LYS A 360 11.86 -14.94 35.72
N GLU A 361 12.01 -13.88 36.51
CA GLU A 361 12.95 -13.81 37.63
C GLU A 361 12.25 -13.77 38.99
N THR A 362 10.98 -13.36 39.03
CA THR A 362 10.20 -13.22 40.25
C THR A 362 8.92 -14.04 40.19
N GLU A 363 8.29 -14.29 41.34
CA GLU A 363 6.96 -14.94 41.43
C GLU A 363 5.81 -13.99 41.05
N GLU A 364 6.11 -12.84 40.41
CA GLU A 364 5.10 -11.88 40.02
C GLU A 364 4.28 -12.41 38.84
N VAL A 365 2.95 -12.47 39.01
CA VAL A 365 2.02 -12.99 38.01
C VAL A 365 0.82 -12.06 37.85
N HIS A 366 0.49 -11.75 36.59
CA HIS A 366 -0.67 -10.93 36.22
C HIS A 366 -1.67 -11.76 35.42
N LEU A 367 -2.94 -11.76 35.84
CA LEU A 367 -4.02 -12.51 35.19
C LEU A 367 -4.89 -11.57 34.33
N PHE A 368 -5.14 -11.97 33.09
CA PHE A 368 -5.91 -11.19 32.11
C PHE A 368 -7.12 -11.98 31.61
N PHE A 369 -8.22 -11.27 31.36
CA PHE A 369 -9.46 -11.83 30.84
C PHE A 369 -9.90 -11.10 29.57
N ALA A 370 -10.05 -11.83 28.47
CA ALA A 370 -10.71 -11.33 27.28
C ALA A 370 -12.22 -11.56 27.37
N LYS A 371 -13.04 -10.70 26.76
CA LYS A 371 -14.49 -10.92 26.77
C LYS A 371 -14.89 -12.04 25.82
N LYS A 372 -14.16 -12.16 24.71
CA LYS A 372 -14.41 -13.15 23.65
C LYS A 372 -13.17 -14.00 23.37
N LEU A 373 -13.39 -15.20 22.85
CA LEU A 373 -12.30 -16.11 22.48
C LEU A 373 -11.44 -15.52 21.36
N GLU A 374 -12.04 -14.82 20.40
CA GLU A 374 -11.33 -14.18 19.29
C GLU A 374 -10.39 -13.08 19.80
N GLU A 375 -10.77 -12.36 20.86
CA GLU A 375 -9.93 -11.34 21.51
C GLU A 375 -8.74 -11.99 22.21
N LYS A 376 -8.95 -13.11 22.94
CA LYS A 376 -7.84 -13.88 23.54
C LYS A 376 -6.84 -14.33 22.48
N ILE A 377 -7.32 -14.90 21.37
CA ILE A 377 -6.47 -15.36 20.27
C ILE A 377 -5.68 -14.18 19.67
N ARG A 378 -6.31 -13.02 19.48
CA ARG A 378 -5.63 -11.80 19.00
C ARG A 378 -4.54 -11.34 19.96
N TRP A 379 -4.79 -11.33 21.27
CA TRP A 379 -3.77 -10.99 22.28
C TRP A 379 -2.59 -11.95 22.26
N LEU A 380 -2.84 -13.26 22.29
CA LEU A 380 -1.76 -14.26 22.25
C LEU A 380 -0.92 -14.16 20.97
N ARG A 381 -1.56 -13.88 19.83
CA ARG A 381 -0.85 -13.62 18.58
C ARG A 381 -0.02 -12.35 18.67
N ALA A 382 -0.57 -11.26 19.19
CA ALA A 382 0.14 -9.98 19.35
C ALA A 382 1.39 -10.13 20.22
N PHE A 383 1.33 -10.89 21.32
CA PHE A 383 2.51 -11.15 22.15
C PHE A 383 3.59 -11.96 21.42
N ARG A 384 3.20 -12.98 20.63
CA ARG A 384 4.15 -13.75 19.82
C ARG A 384 4.81 -12.89 18.74
N GLU A 385 4.02 -12.04 18.08
CA GLU A 385 4.51 -11.09 17.08
C GLU A 385 5.47 -10.06 17.69
N GLU A 386 5.14 -9.54 18.87
CA GLU A 386 5.99 -8.60 19.61
C GLU A 386 7.32 -9.24 20.03
N ARG A 387 7.33 -10.46 20.57
CA ARG A 387 8.59 -11.18 20.89
C ARG A 387 9.43 -11.49 19.66
N LYS A 388 8.80 -11.86 18.54
CA LYS A 388 9.48 -12.06 17.26
C LYS A 388 10.14 -10.75 16.79
N MET A 389 9.41 -9.64 16.91
CA MET A 389 9.88 -8.31 16.53
C MET A 389 11.10 -7.88 17.34
N VAL A 390 11.09 -8.07 18.67
CA VAL A 390 12.25 -7.74 19.54
C VAL A 390 13.49 -8.52 19.11
N GLN A 391 13.37 -9.84 18.90
CA GLN A 391 14.51 -10.68 18.47
C GLN A 391 15.05 -10.26 17.09
N GLU A 392 14.16 -9.91 16.17
CA GLU A 392 14.54 -9.47 14.82
C GLU A 392 15.23 -8.10 14.87
N ASP A 393 14.68 -7.16 15.64
CA ASP A 393 15.25 -5.83 15.84
C ASP A 393 16.65 -5.92 16.50
N GLU A 394 16.83 -6.76 17.52
CA GLU A 394 18.16 -7.03 18.13
C GLU A 394 19.14 -7.63 17.12
N LYS A 395 18.70 -8.61 16.33
CA LYS A 395 19.53 -9.28 15.32
C LYS A 395 20.04 -8.32 14.25
N ILE A 396 19.19 -7.37 13.81
CA ILE A 396 19.55 -6.39 12.78
C ILE A 396 20.15 -5.11 13.37
N GLY A 397 20.25 -5.00 14.70
CA GLY A 397 20.70 -3.79 15.39
C GLY A 397 19.79 -2.58 15.13
N PHE A 398 18.48 -2.80 15.00
CA PHE A 398 17.53 -1.71 14.79
C PHE A 398 17.31 -0.96 16.09
N GLU A 399 17.69 0.32 16.09
CA GLU A 399 17.42 1.24 17.18
C GLU A 399 16.72 2.49 16.64
N ILE A 400 15.71 2.97 17.38
CA ILE A 400 15.13 4.29 17.13
C ILE A 400 16.17 5.33 17.52
N SER A 401 16.65 6.10 16.55
CA SER A 401 17.70 7.09 16.78
C SER A 401 17.23 8.22 17.71
N GLU A 402 18.17 8.81 18.46
CA GLU A 402 17.87 9.95 19.34
C GLU A 402 17.30 11.16 18.57
N ASN A 403 17.68 11.33 17.30
CA ASN A 403 17.13 12.39 16.45
C ASN A 403 15.64 12.15 16.14
N GLN A 404 15.26 10.90 15.83
CA GLN A 404 13.85 10.53 15.60
C GLN A 404 13.00 10.75 16.87
N LYS A 405 13.51 10.34 18.04
CA LYS A 405 12.82 10.60 19.32
C LYS A 405 12.63 12.09 19.58
N ARG A 406 13.66 12.91 19.35
CA ARG A 406 13.59 14.37 19.50
C ARG A 406 12.61 15.01 18.52
N GLN A 407 12.59 14.57 17.27
CA GLN A 407 11.67 15.06 16.25
C GLN A 407 10.22 14.78 16.64
N ALA A 408 9.90 13.55 17.07
CA ALA A 408 8.57 13.19 17.54
C ALA A 408 8.14 14.02 18.76
N ALA A 409 9.04 14.23 19.71
CA ALA A 409 8.78 15.10 20.87
C ALA A 409 8.56 16.58 20.47
N MET A 410 9.22 17.07 19.42
CA MET A 410 9.00 18.42 18.89
C MET A 410 7.64 18.55 18.18
N THR A 411 7.18 17.51 17.48
CA THR A 411 5.85 17.46 16.86
C THR A 411 4.75 17.64 17.91
N VAL A 412 4.88 16.97 19.07
CA VAL A 412 3.98 17.13 20.22
C VAL A 412 3.97 18.58 20.74
N ARG A 413 5.14 19.23 20.84
CA ARG A 413 5.25 20.61 21.35
C ARG A 413 4.63 21.67 20.42
N LYS A 414 4.52 21.39 19.12
CA LYS A 414 3.88 22.30 18.15
C LYS A 414 2.36 22.30 18.25
N VAL A 415 1.76 21.28 18.87
CA VAL A 415 0.32 21.26 19.17
C VAL A 415 0.09 22.13 20.42
N PRO A 416 -0.66 23.26 20.33
CA PRO A 416 -0.87 24.10 21.50
C PRO A 416 -1.57 23.30 22.61
N LYS A 417 -1.02 23.34 23.83
CA LYS A 417 -1.70 22.83 25.03
C LYS A 417 -2.99 23.64 25.22
N GLN A 418 -4.12 23.14 24.71
CA GLN A 418 -5.43 23.74 24.99
C GLN A 418 -5.74 23.55 26.48
N LYS A 419 -5.44 24.57 27.28
CA LYS A 419 -6.08 24.75 28.58
C LYS A 419 -7.53 25.16 28.35
N GLY A 420 -8.46 24.32 28.79
CA GLY A 420 -9.82 24.67 29.19
C GLY A 420 -10.69 25.53 28.25
N VAL A 421 -11.78 24.93 27.77
CA VAL A 421 -13.02 25.57 27.30
C VAL A 421 -12.97 26.23 25.91
N ASN A 422 -13.11 25.40 24.87
CA ASN A 422 -14.21 25.44 23.88
C ASN A 422 -13.80 24.60 22.66
N SER A 423 -14.66 23.66 22.27
CA SER A 423 -14.52 22.87 21.04
C SER A 423 -14.49 23.79 19.82
N ALA A 424 -13.30 24.07 19.32
CA ALA A 424 -13.08 24.54 17.95
C ALA A 424 -12.12 23.54 17.28
N ARG A 425 -12.66 22.81 16.30
CA ARG A 425 -11.95 21.89 15.41
C ARG A 425 -10.64 22.51 14.92
N SER A 426 -9.51 21.95 15.31
CA SER A 426 -8.24 22.13 14.61
C SER A 426 -8.30 21.36 13.29
N VAL A 427 -8.46 22.07 12.18
CA VAL A 427 -8.42 21.52 10.82
C VAL A 427 -6.94 21.36 10.40
N PRO A 428 -6.53 20.23 9.82
CA PRO A 428 -5.20 20.07 9.22
C PRO A 428 -5.00 21.04 8.04
N PRO A 429 -3.76 21.28 7.57
CA PRO A 429 -3.53 21.99 6.32
C PRO A 429 -4.29 21.26 5.20
N SER A 430 -5.27 21.93 4.62
CA SER A 430 -6.05 21.45 3.50
C SER A 430 -5.18 21.38 2.25
N TYR A 431 -4.75 20.19 1.87
CA TYR A 431 -4.58 19.87 0.46
C TYR A 431 -5.99 19.74 -0.14
N PRO A 432 -6.34 20.48 -1.20
CA PRO A 432 -7.63 20.27 -1.82
C PRO A 432 -7.56 18.95 -2.61
N PRO A 433 -8.36 17.92 -2.27
CA PRO A 433 -8.63 16.85 -3.22
C PRO A 433 -9.34 17.44 -4.45
N PRO A 434 -9.28 16.77 -5.62
CA PRO A 434 -10.08 17.15 -6.80
C PRO A 434 -11.55 17.33 -6.40
N GLN A 435 -12.21 18.34 -6.97
CA GLN A 435 -13.64 18.55 -6.75
C GLN A 435 -14.44 17.36 -7.26
N ASP A 436 -15.52 17.03 -6.55
CA ASP A 436 -16.48 15.98 -6.93
C ASP A 436 -16.90 16.13 -8.40
N PRO A 437 -17.21 15.04 -9.13
CA PRO A 437 -17.72 15.12 -10.49
C PRO A 437 -19.02 15.93 -10.52
N LEU A 438 -18.92 17.19 -10.96
CA LEU A 438 -20.07 18.01 -11.30
C LEU A 438 -20.78 17.39 -12.50
N ASN A 439 -22.07 17.10 -12.32
CA ASN A 439 -23.00 16.78 -13.39
C ASN A 439 -22.86 17.84 -14.49
N GLN A 440 -22.31 17.45 -15.64
CA GLN A 440 -22.13 18.37 -16.78
C GLN A 440 -23.50 18.76 -17.34
N GLY A 441 -23.87 20.02 -17.12
CA GLY A 441 -24.97 20.68 -17.77
C GLY A 441 -24.64 22.15 -18.01
N GLN A 442 -24.38 22.46 -19.28
CA GLN A 442 -24.45 23.78 -19.94
C GLN A 442 -23.16 24.64 -20.01
N TYR A 443 -22.73 24.79 -21.26
CA TYR A 443 -21.70 25.70 -21.77
C TYR A 443 -22.10 27.17 -21.58
N LEU A 444 -21.13 28.03 -21.24
CA LEU A 444 -21.20 29.48 -21.38
C LEU A 444 -20.31 29.92 -22.57
N VAL A 445 -20.93 30.54 -23.58
CA VAL A 445 -20.28 31.31 -24.65
C VAL A 445 -20.50 32.80 -24.34
N PRO A 446 -19.56 33.71 -24.67
CA PRO A 446 -19.54 35.08 -24.15
C PRO A 446 -20.47 36.07 -24.88
N ASP A 447 -20.71 37.17 -24.19
CA ASP A 447 -21.64 38.29 -24.43
C ASP A 447 -21.66 38.93 -25.83
N GLY A 448 -22.88 39.38 -26.22
CA GLY A 448 -23.05 40.48 -27.15
C GLY A 448 -24.47 40.69 -27.72
N ILE A 449 -25.12 41.76 -27.23
CA ILE A 449 -26.11 42.62 -27.94
C ILE A 449 -27.63 42.42 -27.65
N ALA A 450 -28.16 43.44 -26.94
CA ALA A 450 -29.42 44.19 -27.03
C ALA A 450 -30.84 43.55 -27.00
N GLN A 451 -31.58 43.99 -25.97
CA GLN A 451 -32.97 44.45 -25.90
C GLN A 451 -34.17 43.57 -26.36
N SER A 452 -34.99 43.28 -25.33
CA SER A 452 -36.44 43.51 -25.22
C SER A 452 -37.45 42.41 -25.58
N GLN A 453 -38.41 42.29 -24.65
CA GLN A 453 -39.79 41.77 -24.73
C GLN A 453 -40.11 40.38 -24.13
N VAL A 454 -40.68 40.44 -22.90
CA VAL A 454 -41.94 39.83 -22.41
C VAL A 454 -42.24 38.36 -22.79
N PHE A 455 -42.36 37.47 -21.79
CA PHE A 455 -43.64 36.88 -21.36
C PHE A 455 -43.48 35.97 -20.12
N GLU A 456 -44.53 35.97 -19.31
CA GLU A 456 -44.68 35.46 -17.94
C GLU A 456 -45.40 34.09 -17.93
N PHE A 457 -45.31 33.40 -16.78
CA PHE A 457 -46.10 32.23 -16.30
C PHE A 457 -45.70 30.84 -16.86
N THR A 458 -45.65 29.74 -16.08
CA THR A 458 -46.38 29.36 -14.86
C THR A 458 -45.67 28.16 -14.19
N GLU A 459 -45.47 28.17 -12.87
CA GLU A 459 -45.26 26.96 -12.05
C GLU A 459 -46.60 26.29 -11.73
N PRO A 460 -46.67 24.94 -11.62
CA PRO A 460 -47.66 24.27 -10.80
C PRO A 460 -47.09 23.85 -9.44
N LYS A 461 -47.89 24.13 -8.40
CA LYS A 461 -47.64 23.93 -6.96
C LYS A 461 -47.93 22.49 -6.47
N ARG A 462 -47.11 22.09 -5.49
CA ARG A 462 -47.38 21.44 -4.17
C ARG A 462 -48.27 20.19 -4.00
N SER A 463 -47.79 19.32 -3.10
CA SER A 463 -48.55 18.65 -2.01
C SER A 463 -47.54 18.13 -0.95
N GLN A 464 -47.29 18.83 0.17
CA GLN A 464 -47.83 18.72 1.55
C GLN A 464 -47.71 17.35 2.30
N SER A 465 -47.26 17.46 3.57
CA SER A 465 -46.74 16.45 4.53
C SER A 465 -47.81 15.63 5.29
N PRO A 466 -47.47 14.72 6.26
CA PRO A 466 -47.19 15.16 7.66
C PRO A 466 -46.21 14.30 8.52
N PHE A 467 -45.37 15.03 9.26
CA PHE A 467 -45.07 14.93 10.71
C PHE A 467 -45.55 13.72 11.55
N TRP A 468 -44.62 13.08 12.30
CA TRP A 468 -44.82 12.66 13.70
C TRP A 468 -43.49 12.61 14.47
N GLN A 469 -43.48 13.23 15.65
CA GLN A 469 -42.45 13.20 16.69
C GLN A 469 -42.63 11.96 17.59
N ASN A 470 -41.55 11.49 18.22
CA ASN A 470 -41.63 11.03 19.61
C ASN A 470 -40.29 11.20 20.35
N PHE A 471 -40.34 12.00 21.42
CA PHE A 471 -39.33 12.17 22.48
C PHE A 471 -39.90 11.53 23.75
N SER A 472 -39.08 10.82 24.54
CA SER A 472 -39.14 10.61 26.02
C SER A 472 -38.62 9.20 26.38
N ARG A 473 -37.95 8.92 27.51
CA ARG A 473 -37.42 9.69 28.66
C ARG A 473 -36.44 8.79 29.44
N LEU A 474 -35.65 9.45 30.28
CA LEU A 474 -34.60 9.00 31.21
C LEU A 474 -35.10 8.14 32.41
N THR A 475 -34.26 7.16 32.83
CA THR A 475 -33.83 6.78 34.22
C THR A 475 -34.88 6.26 35.25
N PRO A 476 -34.56 5.68 36.45
CA PRO A 476 -33.30 5.73 37.25
C PRO A 476 -32.85 4.46 38.05
N PHE A 477 -31.77 4.67 38.80
CA PHE A 477 -31.01 3.88 39.79
C PHE A 477 -31.74 3.11 40.93
N LYS A 478 -30.93 2.24 41.59
CA LYS A 478 -31.00 1.56 42.92
C LYS A 478 -31.82 0.26 42.97
N LYS A 479 -31.34 -0.82 43.60
CA LYS A 479 -30.56 -0.94 44.84
C LYS A 479 -29.23 -1.69 44.71
#